data_AF-A0A529HIP7-F1
#
_entry.id   AF-A0A529HIP7-F1
#
_cell.length_a   1.000
_cell.length_b   1.000
_cell.length_c   1.000
_cell.angle_alpha   90.00
_cell.angle_beta   90.00
_cell.angle_gamma   90.00
#
_symmetry.space_group_name_H-M   'P 1'
#
loop_
_entity.id
_entity.type
_entity.pdbx_description
1 polymer ?
#
loop_
_entity_poly.entity_id
_entity_poly.type
_entity_poly.pdbx_seq_one_letter_code
_entity_poly.pdbx_strand_id
1 'polypeptide(L)'
;HQKRPGLVVGFAAETQDLTRNAEAKLKKKGADFIVANDVSHESGVGPTGVMGGDRNKVRIVSKTGVEEWPELSKDEVAARLATLIAERLKTIVV
;
A
#
# COMPACT_ATOMS: atom_id res chain seq x y z
N HIS A 1 12.93 -7.14 16.37
CA HIS A 1 13.44 -8.52 16.24
C HIS A 1 14.80 -8.45 15.57
N GLN A 2 15.84 -9.11 16.09
CA GLN A 2 17.22 -8.96 15.58
C GLN A 2 17.39 -9.41 14.12
N LYS A 3 16.53 -10.31 13.62
CA LYS A 3 16.53 -10.77 12.21
C LYS A 3 15.53 -10.05 11.29
N ARG A 4 14.97 -8.92 11.73
CA ARG A 4 14.00 -8.19 10.90
C ARG A 4 14.71 -7.62 9.66
N PRO A 5 14.16 -7.77 8.45
CA PRO A 5 14.67 -7.08 7.26
C PRO A 5 14.72 -5.56 7.47
N GLY A 6 15.64 -4.89 6.77
CA GLY A 6 15.76 -3.42 6.83
C GLY A 6 14.49 -2.69 6.36
N LEU A 7 13.69 -3.34 5.50
CA LEU A 7 12.40 -2.82 5.03
C LEU A 7 11.36 -3.95 5.02
N VAL A 8 10.19 -3.68 5.60
CA VAL A 8 9.03 -4.57 5.58
C VAL A 8 7.84 -3.81 4.97
N VAL A 9 7.39 -4.25 3.80
CA VAL A 9 6.21 -3.71 3.11
C VAL A 9 5.06 -4.69 3.25
N GLY A 10 3.92 -4.23 3.74
CA GLY A 10 2.68 -5.03 3.77
C GLY A 10 1.68 -4.57 2.72
N PHE A 11 0.77 -5.46 2.33
CA PHE A 11 -0.38 -5.15 1.47
C PHE A 11 -1.68 -5.40 2.25
N ALA A 12 -2.67 -4.55 2.07
CA ALA A 12 -3.97 -4.63 2.74
C ALA A 12 -5.10 -4.36 1.73
N ALA A 13 -5.81 -5.42 1.37
CA ALA A 13 -7.07 -5.32 0.66
C ALA A 13 -8.20 -5.17 1.69
N GLU A 14 -8.93 -4.07 1.64
CA GLU A 14 -10.06 -3.81 2.55
C GLU A 14 -11.31 -3.51 1.75
N THR A 15 -12.48 -3.71 2.36
CA THR A 15 -13.77 -3.30 1.80
C THR A 15 -14.42 -2.17 2.58
N GLN A 16 -13.89 -1.86 3.78
CA GLN A 16 -14.37 -0.83 4.70
C GLN A 16 -13.21 -0.32 5.57
N ASP A 17 -13.33 0.88 6.13
CA ASP A 17 -12.38 1.46 7.10
C ASP A 17 -10.90 1.36 6.67
N LEU A 18 -10.63 1.56 5.37
CA LEU A 18 -9.35 1.29 4.71
C LEU A 18 -8.13 1.79 5.51
N THR A 19 -8.14 3.07 5.89
CA THR A 19 -7.02 3.71 6.61
C THR A 19 -6.85 3.12 8.01
N ARG A 20 -7.94 3.00 8.78
CA ARG A 20 -7.91 2.46 10.15
C ARG A 20 -7.40 1.02 10.18
N ASN A 21 -7.87 0.20 9.25
CA ASN A 21 -7.44 -1.19 9.13
C ASN A 21 -5.97 -1.31 8.72
N ALA A 22 -5.51 -0.45 7.79
CA ALA A 22 -4.13 -0.39 7.38
C ALA A 22 -3.19 0.05 8.52
N GLU A 23 -3.56 1.07 9.31
CA GLU A 23 -2.81 1.51 10.50
C GLU A 23 -2.72 0.41 11.56
N ALA A 24 -3.83 -0.29 11.82
CA ALA A 24 -3.84 -1.41 12.75
C ALA A 24 -2.91 -2.55 12.28
N LYS A 25 -2.91 -2.85 10.97
CA LYS A 25 -2.00 -3.84 10.36
C LYS A 25 -0.55 -3.37 10.40
N LEU A 26 -0.26 -2.11 10.13
CA LEU A 26 1.07 -1.51 10.23
C LEU A 26 1.67 -1.76 11.61
N LYS A 27 0.93 -1.44 12.68
CA LYS A 27 1.37 -1.66 14.06
C LYS A 27 1.49 -3.14 14.42
N LYS A 28 0.47 -3.96 14.09
CA LYS A 28 0.41 -5.39 14.44
C LYS A 28 1.50 -6.21 13.76
N LYS A 29 1.77 -5.93 12.48
CA LYS A 29 2.79 -6.63 11.68
C LYS A 29 4.17 -5.99 11.85
N GLY A 30 4.20 -4.81 12.44
CA GLY A 30 5.37 -3.95 12.48
C GLY A 30 5.86 -3.65 11.07
N ALA A 31 5.03 -3.42 10.06
CA ALA A 31 5.55 -3.03 8.76
C ALA A 31 6.14 -1.59 8.81
N ASP A 32 6.94 -1.22 7.83
CA ASP A 32 7.43 0.15 7.66
C ASP A 32 6.40 1.01 6.90
N PHE A 33 5.70 0.39 5.95
CA PHE A 33 4.45 0.92 5.39
C PHE A 33 3.55 -0.21 4.88
N ILE A 34 2.26 0.11 4.74
CA ILE A 34 1.21 -0.73 4.17
C ILE A 34 0.71 -0.09 2.87
N VAL A 35 0.66 -0.86 1.80
CA VAL A 35 -0.05 -0.52 0.56
C VAL A 35 -1.49 -0.98 0.74
N ALA A 36 -2.41 -0.04 0.92
CA ALA A 36 -3.81 -0.32 1.18
C ALA A 36 -4.66 0.03 -0.04
N ASN A 37 -5.58 -0.85 -0.43
CA ASN A 37 -6.54 -0.56 -1.50
C ASN A 37 -7.94 -1.06 -1.14
N ASP A 38 -8.94 -0.28 -1.56
CA ASP A 38 -10.35 -0.68 -1.46
C ASP A 38 -10.66 -1.65 -2.59
N VAL A 39 -11.04 -2.88 -2.24
CA VAL A 39 -11.37 -3.95 -3.20
C VAL A 39 -12.87 -4.20 -3.31
N SER A 40 -13.69 -3.36 -2.69
CA SER A 40 -15.14 -3.42 -2.87
C SER A 40 -15.52 -3.10 -4.32
N HIS A 41 -16.68 -3.63 -4.73
CA HIS A 41 -17.27 -3.26 -6.02
C HIS A 41 -17.59 -1.76 -6.12
N GLU A 42 -17.77 -1.10 -4.98
CA GLU A 42 -18.12 0.32 -4.85
C GLU A 42 -16.89 1.23 -4.64
N SER A 43 -15.67 0.67 -4.77
CA SER A 43 -14.40 1.39 -4.60
C SER A 43 -14.22 2.63 -5.48
N GLY A 44 -15.08 2.81 -6.49
CA GLY A 44 -14.99 3.91 -7.45
C GLY A 44 -13.81 3.77 -8.43
N VAL A 45 -13.23 2.57 -8.53
CA VAL A 45 -12.10 2.27 -9.41
C VAL A 45 -12.57 1.47 -10.62
N GLY A 46 -12.56 2.09 -11.79
CA GLY A 46 -13.02 1.49 -13.03
C GLY A 46 -14.47 0.99 -13.00
N PRO A 47 -14.97 0.45 -14.12
CA PRO A 47 -16.33 -0.11 -14.18
C PRO A 47 -16.48 -1.46 -13.48
N THR A 48 -15.37 -2.20 -13.28
CA THR A 48 -15.35 -3.55 -12.70
C THR A 48 -14.85 -3.61 -11.26
N GLY A 49 -14.40 -2.49 -10.69
CA GLY A 49 -13.65 -2.48 -9.43
C GLY A 49 -12.19 -2.91 -9.60
N VAL A 50 -11.47 -2.95 -8.48
CA VAL A 50 -10.02 -3.27 -8.42
C VAL A 50 -9.71 -4.75 -8.72
N MET A 51 -10.57 -5.67 -8.27
CA MET A 51 -10.37 -7.11 -8.47
C MET A 51 -10.79 -7.51 -9.89
N GLY A 52 -9.87 -8.09 -10.65
CA GLY A 52 -10.10 -8.46 -12.05
C GLY A 52 -10.00 -7.31 -13.07
N GLY A 53 -10.00 -6.04 -12.64
CA GLY A 53 -9.76 -4.88 -13.52
C GLY A 53 -8.27 -4.50 -13.62
N ASP A 54 -7.92 -3.60 -14.54
CA ASP A 54 -6.54 -3.16 -14.75
C ASP A 54 -6.19 -1.87 -14.00
N ARG A 55 -7.13 -1.32 -13.23
CA ARG A 55 -6.98 -0.06 -12.48
C ARG A 55 -6.96 -0.32 -10.98
N ASN A 56 -6.28 0.55 -10.26
CA ASN A 56 -6.21 0.51 -8.80
C ASN A 56 -6.09 1.92 -8.22
N LYS A 57 -6.57 2.11 -7.00
CA LYS A 57 -6.37 3.31 -6.20
C LYS A 57 -5.82 2.87 -4.84
N VAL A 58 -4.57 3.23 -4.59
CA VAL A 58 -3.85 2.79 -3.40
C VAL A 58 -3.57 3.94 -2.44
N ARG A 59 -3.45 3.61 -1.16
CA ARG A 59 -2.95 4.50 -0.11
C ARG A 59 -1.70 3.88 0.50
N ILE A 60 -0.64 4.67 0.63
CA ILE A 60 0.57 4.26 1.33
C ILE A 60 0.44 4.74 2.77
N VAL A 61 0.19 3.79 3.68
CA VAL A 61 0.02 4.07 5.11
C VAL A 61 1.32 3.75 5.83
N SER A 62 1.95 4.78 6.40
CA SER A 62 3.23 4.68 7.08
C SER A 62 3.17 5.33 8.47
N LYS A 63 4.24 5.20 9.26
CA LYS A 63 4.34 5.85 10.58
C LYS A 63 4.34 7.38 10.49
N THR A 64 4.71 7.95 9.34
CA THR A 64 4.78 9.39 9.12
C THR A 64 3.49 9.97 8.56
N GLY A 65 2.53 9.14 8.18
CA GLY A 65 1.26 9.56 7.61
C GLY A 65 0.79 8.69 6.45
N VAL A 66 -0.28 9.16 5.81
CA VAL A 66 -0.96 8.50 4.69
C VAL A 66 -0.74 9.32 3.43
N GLU A 67 -0.24 8.66 2.39
CA GLU A 67 -0.15 9.22 1.04
C GLU A 67 -1.21 8.56 0.16
N GLU A 68 -2.08 9.35 -0.45
CA GLU A 68 -3.09 8.84 -1.37
C GLU A 68 -2.62 8.98 -2.81
N TRP A 69 -2.72 7.90 -3.58
CA TRP A 69 -2.47 7.96 -5.01
C TRP A 69 -3.78 8.15 -5.78
N PRO A 70 -3.73 8.83 -6.94
CA PRO A 70 -4.87 8.86 -7.85
C PRO A 70 -5.19 7.44 -8.34
N GLU A 71 -6.32 7.29 -9.01
CA GLU A 71 -6.59 6.06 -9.75
C GLU A 71 -5.60 5.93 -10.90
N LEU A 72 -4.93 4.79 -10.97
CA LEU A 72 -3.84 4.50 -11.90
C LEU A 72 -4.05 3.10 -12.48
N SER A 73 -3.38 2.80 -13.60
CA SER A 73 -3.24 1.42 -14.04
C SER A 73 -2.41 0.60 -13.03
N LYS A 74 -2.61 -0.72 -12.99
CA LYS A 74 -1.82 -1.62 -12.15
C LYS A 74 -0.33 -1.57 -12.48
N ASP A 75 0.02 -1.35 -13.75
CA ASP A 75 1.40 -1.18 -14.19
C ASP A 75 2.02 0.11 -13.66
N GLU A 76 1.28 1.23 -13.70
CA GLU A 76 1.73 2.49 -13.11
C GLU A 76 1.88 2.39 -11.58
N VAL A 77 0.94 1.70 -10.91
CA VAL A 77 1.05 1.44 -9.46
C VAL A 77 2.29 0.60 -9.16
N ALA A 78 2.54 -0.46 -9.94
CA ALA A 78 3.71 -1.31 -9.77
C ALA A 78 5.02 -0.54 -9.96
N ALA A 79 5.12 0.27 -11.02
CA ALA A 79 6.30 1.09 -11.31
C ALA A 79 6.57 2.13 -10.20
N ARG A 80 5.51 2.80 -9.72
CA ARG A 80 5.62 3.76 -8.60
C ARG A 80 6.01 3.06 -7.30
N LEU A 81 5.42 1.91 -6.99
CA LEU A 81 5.77 1.13 -5.79
C LEU A 81 7.22 0.64 -5.84
N ALA A 82 7.69 0.15 -6.99
CA ALA A 82 9.07 -0.28 -7.17
C ALA A 82 10.05 0.88 -6.92
N THR A 83 9.76 2.05 -7.49
CA THR A 83 10.56 3.28 -7.25
C THR A 83 10.56 3.66 -5.77
N LEU A 84 9.39 3.71 -5.12
CA LEU A 84 9.28 4.01 -3.70
C LEU A 84 10.09 3.04 -2.83
N ILE A 85 9.99 1.74 -3.10
CA ILE A 85 10.74 0.70 -2.38
C ILE A 85 12.25 0.90 -2.58
N ALA A 86 12.69 1.15 -3.81
CA ALA A 86 14.10 1.38 -4.11
C ALA A 86 14.65 2.62 -3.37
N GLU A 87 13.91 3.72 -3.34
CA GLU A 87 14.30 4.92 -2.57
C GLU A 87 14.36 4.65 -1.07
N ARG A 88 13.38 3.92 -0.52
CA ARG A 88 13.41 3.53 0.90
C ARG A 88 14.62 2.66 1.23
N LEU A 89 14.97 1.72 0.35
CA LEU A 89 16.15 0.86 0.54
C LEU A 89 17.46 1.65 0.58
N LYS A 90 17.61 2.71 -0.24
CA LYS A 90 18.80 3.58 -0.21
C LYS A 90 18.99 4.30 1.13
N THR A 91 17.89 4.59 1.83
CA THR A 91 17.92 5.31 3.12
C THR A 91 18.19 4.41 4.33
N ILE A 92 18.24 3.09 4.13
CA ILE A 92 18.55 2.15 5.22
C ILE A 92 20.06 2.12 5.41
N VAL A 93 20.50 2.63 6.56
CA VAL A 93 21.88 2.43 7.01
C VAL A 93 21.93 1.03 7.61
N VAL A 94 22.76 0.17 7.01
CA VAL A 94 23.06 -1.18 7.52
C VAL A 94 24.15 -1.10 8.58
#